data_AF-Q8PEE2-F1
#
_entry.id   AF-Q8PEE2-F1
#
_cell.length_a   1.000
_cell.length_b   1.000
_cell.length_c   1.000
_cell.angle_alpha   90.00
_cell.angle_beta   90.00
_cell.angle_gamma   90.00
#
_symmetry.space_group_name_H-M   'P 1'
#
loop_
_entity.id
_entity.type
_entity.pdbx_description
1 polymer ?
#
loop_
_entity_poly.entity_id
_entity_poly.type
_entity_poly.pdbx_seq_one_letter_code
_entity_poly.pdbx_strand_id
1 'polypeptide(L)'
;MTHRQTTAATPSGVAAPRASLSITSIRDITMKLLHLDSSILGDYSASRQLTASIVAKLQAADPALQYTYRDLAANPIGHLSGAHLAAAQNPPATRRRSWPTTWR
;
A
#
# COMPACT_ATOMS: atom_id res chain seq x y z
N MET A 1 8.47 75.63 1.83
CA MET A 1 7.61 75.94 3.00
C MET A 1 6.32 75.19 2.83
N THR A 2 6.00 74.35 3.81
CA THR A 2 4.67 73.73 4.05
C THR A 2 4.27 72.50 3.22
N HIS A 3 4.38 71.37 3.92
CA HIS A 3 3.80 70.04 3.76
C HIS A 3 2.44 69.95 3.03
N ARG A 4 2.30 68.90 2.20
CA ARG A 4 1.12 68.01 2.22
C ARG A 4 1.58 66.54 2.14
N GLN A 5 1.30 65.81 3.21
CA GLN A 5 1.31 64.35 3.24
C GLN A 5 0.05 63.82 2.54
N THR A 6 0.17 62.73 1.78
CA THR A 6 -0.95 61.78 1.58
C THR A 6 -0.36 60.37 1.45
N THR A 7 -0.97 59.50 2.24
CA THR A 7 -0.61 58.13 2.58
C THR A 7 -1.12 57.12 1.55
N ALA A 8 -0.56 55.91 1.61
CA ALA A 8 -1.08 54.62 1.15
C ALA A 8 -0.80 54.21 -0.31
N ALA A 9 0.26 53.40 -0.46
CA ALA A 9 0.38 52.44 -1.54
C ALA A 9 0.78 51.08 -0.95
N THR A 10 -0.21 50.20 -0.84
CA THR A 10 -0.05 48.77 -0.56
C THR A 10 0.65 48.11 -1.75
N PRO A 11 1.81 47.45 -1.62
CA PRO A 11 2.26 46.56 -2.66
C PRO A 11 1.52 45.22 -2.53
N SER A 12 0.67 44.97 -3.53
CA SER A 12 0.17 43.65 -3.95
C SER A 12 1.27 42.59 -3.88
N GLY A 13 1.17 41.71 -2.90
CA GLY A 13 1.88 40.44 -2.85
C GLY A 13 0.99 39.35 -3.44
N VAL A 14 1.33 38.94 -4.65
CA VAL A 14 0.69 37.89 -5.45
C VAL A 14 0.46 36.63 -4.60
N ALA A 15 -0.81 36.23 -4.46
CA ALA A 15 -1.17 34.94 -3.93
C ALA A 15 -0.65 33.85 -4.89
N ALA A 16 0.38 33.11 -4.46
CA ALA A 16 0.83 31.91 -5.15
C ALA A 16 -0.35 30.93 -5.30
N PRO A 17 -0.51 30.28 -6.46
CA PRO A 17 -1.55 29.27 -6.62
C PRO A 17 -1.27 28.15 -5.60
N ARG A 18 -2.19 27.96 -4.65
CA ARG A 18 -2.17 26.77 -3.78
C ARG A 18 -2.32 25.59 -4.73
N ALA A 19 -1.25 24.83 -4.92
CA ALA A 19 -1.31 23.58 -5.66
C ALA A 19 -2.45 22.74 -5.07
N SER A 20 -3.53 22.58 -5.83
CA SER A 20 -4.62 21.67 -5.51
C SER A 20 -4.04 20.26 -5.55
N LEU A 21 -3.65 19.75 -4.38
CA LEU A 21 -3.36 18.33 -4.21
C LEU A 21 -4.69 17.60 -4.42
N SER A 22 -4.90 17.09 -5.64
CA SER A 22 -5.95 16.13 -5.90
C SER A 22 -5.68 14.93 -5.01
N ILE A 23 -6.40 14.84 -3.88
CA ILE A 23 -6.48 13.60 -3.12
C ILE A 23 -7.08 12.59 -4.10
N THR A 24 -6.24 11.66 -4.55
CA THR A 24 -6.69 10.46 -5.25
C THR A 24 -7.87 9.91 -4.47
N SER A 25 -9.01 9.77 -5.14
CA SER A 25 -10.21 9.23 -4.50
C SER A 25 -9.82 7.90 -3.88
N ILE A 26 -10.27 7.61 -2.65
CA ILE A 26 -10.01 6.30 -2.01
C ILE A 26 -10.49 5.15 -2.91
N ARG A 27 -11.43 5.44 -3.83
CA ARG A 27 -11.94 4.53 -4.86
C ARG A 27 -10.99 4.25 -6.03
N ASP A 28 -9.92 5.02 -6.22
CA ASP A 28 -8.90 4.80 -7.25
C ASP A 28 -7.74 3.90 -6.74
N ILE A 29 -7.77 3.50 -5.46
CA ILE A 29 -6.78 2.58 -4.90
C ILE A 29 -7.17 1.15 -5.32
N THR A 30 -6.50 0.62 -6.34
CA THR A 30 -6.66 -0.78 -6.72
C THR A 30 -6.21 -1.69 -5.56
N MET A 31 -7.12 -2.55 -5.08
CA MET A 31 -6.82 -3.50 -4.02
C MET A 31 -5.92 -4.63 -4.54
N LYS A 32 -4.96 -5.07 -3.72
CA LYS A 32 -4.05 -6.17 -4.02
C LYS A 32 -4.20 -7.27 -2.98
N LEU A 33 -4.48 -8.49 -3.42
CA LEU A 33 -4.66 -9.68 -2.58
C LEU A 33 -3.58 -10.72 -2.86
N LEU A 34 -2.83 -11.07 -1.81
CA LEU A 34 -1.90 -12.20 -1.81
C LEU A 34 -2.51 -13.36 -1.02
N HIS A 35 -2.84 -14.45 -1.71
CA HIS A 35 -3.31 -15.68 -1.10
C HIS A 35 -2.14 -16.65 -0.93
N LEU A 36 -1.91 -17.06 0.32
CA LEU A 36 -0.86 -18.00 0.72
C LEU A 36 -1.48 -19.27 1.30
N ASP A 37 -1.15 -20.41 0.73
CA ASP A 37 -1.45 -21.72 1.32
C ASP A 37 -0.15 -22.41 1.78
N SER A 38 -0.17 -23.01 2.97
CA SER A 38 0.96 -23.77 3.53
C SER A 38 0.57 -25.16 4.02
N SER A 39 -0.69 -25.56 3.88
CA SER A 39 -1.16 -26.85 4.36
C SER A 39 -0.56 -27.99 3.54
N ILE A 40 0.03 -28.97 4.21
CA ILE A 40 0.64 -30.17 3.59
C ILE A 40 -0.41 -31.17 3.07
N LEU A 41 -1.67 -31.04 3.48
CA LEU A 41 -2.73 -32.00 3.15
C LEU A 41 -3.29 -31.88 1.72
N GLY A 42 -2.77 -30.95 0.91
CA GLY A 42 -3.28 -30.71 -0.45
C GLY A 42 -4.79 -30.47 -0.45
N ASP A 43 -5.50 -31.11 -1.36
CA ASP A 43 -6.95 -30.92 -1.56
C ASP A 43 -7.81 -31.32 -0.35
N TYR A 44 -7.30 -32.15 0.55
CA TYR A 44 -7.98 -32.53 1.80
C TYR A 44 -7.88 -31.47 2.91
N SER A 45 -7.22 -30.35 2.64
CA SER A 45 -7.05 -29.27 3.61
C SER A 45 -8.31 -28.41 3.75
N ALA A 46 -8.94 -28.46 4.91
CA ALA A 46 -10.04 -27.56 5.26
C ALA A 46 -9.62 -26.08 5.21
N SER A 47 -8.36 -25.76 5.55
CA SER A 47 -7.89 -24.37 5.51
C SER A 47 -7.78 -23.84 4.08
N ARG A 48 -7.27 -24.65 3.14
CA ARG A 48 -7.22 -24.28 1.70
C ARG A 48 -8.61 -24.08 1.11
N GLN A 49 -9.55 -24.96 1.47
CA GLN A 49 -10.93 -24.84 1.02
C GLN A 49 -11.58 -23.53 1.53
N LEU A 50 -11.35 -23.20 2.81
CA LEU A 50 -11.85 -21.97 3.41
C LEU A 50 -11.26 -20.72 2.72
N THR A 51 -9.93 -20.65 2.58
CA THR A 51 -9.26 -19.49 1.95
C THR A 51 -9.69 -19.31 0.50
N ALA A 52 -9.79 -20.40 -0.28
CA ALA A 52 -10.32 -20.36 -1.64
C ALA A 52 -11.74 -19.76 -1.70
N SER A 53 -12.62 -20.16 -0.77
CA SER A 53 -13.98 -19.62 -0.73
C SER A 53 -14.03 -18.11 -0.40
N ILE A 54 -13.11 -17.64 0.43
CA ILE A 54 -12.98 -16.21 0.78
C ILE A 54 -12.48 -15.42 -0.42
N VAL A 55 -11.44 -15.90 -1.10
CA VAL A 55 -10.90 -15.25 -2.31
C VAL A 55 -11.98 -15.13 -3.39
N ALA A 56 -12.76 -16.20 -3.62
CA ALA A 56 -13.84 -16.18 -4.60
C ALA A 56 -14.87 -15.07 -4.30
N LYS A 57 -15.25 -14.90 -3.02
CA LYS A 57 -16.14 -13.82 -2.59
C LYS A 57 -15.52 -12.43 -2.78
N LEU A 58 -14.22 -12.28 -2.49
CA LEU A 58 -13.52 -11.00 -2.66
C LEU A 58 -13.37 -10.61 -4.14
N GLN A 59 -13.05 -11.56 -5.01
CA GLN A 59 -12.98 -11.33 -6.47
C GLN A 59 -14.35 -10.99 -7.06
N ALA A 60 -15.43 -11.61 -6.56
CA ALA A 60 -16.79 -11.28 -6.98
C ALA A 60 -17.22 -9.88 -6.52
N ALA A 61 -16.75 -9.42 -5.35
CA ALA A 61 -17.08 -8.11 -4.81
C ALA A 61 -16.29 -6.97 -5.47
N ASP A 62 -15.05 -7.23 -5.92
CA ASP A 62 -14.18 -6.26 -6.57
C ASP A 62 -13.55 -6.86 -7.84
N PRO A 63 -14.13 -6.61 -9.02
CA PRO A 63 -13.57 -7.04 -10.29
C PRO A 63 -12.20 -6.42 -10.63
N ALA A 64 -11.81 -5.31 -9.98
CA ALA A 64 -10.51 -4.68 -10.17
C ALA A 64 -9.43 -5.26 -9.23
N LEU A 65 -9.77 -6.23 -8.38
CA LEU A 65 -8.86 -6.85 -7.42
C LEU A 65 -7.67 -7.52 -8.12
N GLN A 66 -6.46 -7.04 -7.83
CA GLN A 66 -5.24 -7.71 -8.27
C GLN A 66 -4.95 -8.91 -7.39
N TYR A 67 -5.12 -10.10 -7.94
CA TYR A 67 -4.94 -11.36 -7.23
C TYR A 67 -3.59 -12.02 -7.53
N THR A 68 -2.91 -12.50 -6.49
CA THR A 68 -1.69 -13.32 -6.60
C THR A 68 -1.80 -14.51 -5.67
N TYR A 69 -1.53 -15.71 -6.18
CA TYR A 69 -1.55 -16.96 -5.43
C TYR A 69 -0.15 -17.53 -5.24
N ARG A 70 0.13 -18.09 -4.06
CA ARG A 70 1.35 -18.86 -3.79
C ARG A 70 1.06 -20.04 -2.86
N ASP A 71 1.42 -21.23 -3.34
CA ASP A 71 1.45 -22.44 -2.53
C ASP A 71 2.87 -22.69 -1.99
N LEU A 72 3.02 -22.62 -0.68
CA LEU A 72 4.28 -22.83 0.03
C LEU A 72 4.55 -24.31 0.36
N ALA A 73 3.52 -25.15 0.37
CA ALA A 73 3.72 -26.60 0.54
C ALA A 73 4.19 -27.23 -0.78
N ALA A 74 3.63 -26.79 -1.91
CA ALA A 74 4.05 -27.23 -3.23
C ALA A 74 5.35 -26.56 -3.71
N ASN A 75 5.52 -25.26 -3.43
CA ASN A 75 6.69 -24.48 -3.84
C ASN A 75 7.36 -23.83 -2.62
N PRO A 76 8.13 -24.60 -1.84
CA PRO A 76 8.77 -24.12 -0.62
C PRO A 76 9.71 -22.95 -0.90
N ILE A 77 9.84 -22.08 0.08
CA ILE A 77 10.83 -21.00 0.06
C ILE A 77 12.18 -21.53 0.54
N GLY A 78 13.26 -20.90 0.07
CA GLY A 78 14.61 -21.25 0.49
C GLY A 78 14.81 -21.10 1.99
N HIS A 79 15.64 -21.96 2.57
CA HIS A 79 16.03 -21.85 3.97
C HIS A 79 16.89 -20.62 4.24
N LEU A 80 16.92 -20.19 5.50
CA LEU A 80 17.85 -19.17 5.96
C LEU A 80 19.30 -19.61 5.67
N SER A 81 20.15 -18.70 5.21
CA SER A 81 21.50 -18.97 4.74
C SER A 81 22.44 -17.83 5.13
N GLY A 82 23.77 -18.05 5.04
CA GLY A 82 24.76 -17.01 5.33
C GLY A 82 24.60 -15.77 4.45
N ALA A 83 24.19 -15.93 3.18
CA ALA A 83 23.92 -14.82 2.28
C ALA A 83 22.73 -13.95 2.77
N HIS A 84 21.68 -14.59 3.30
CA HIS A 84 20.54 -13.87 3.88
C HIS A 84 20.95 -13.03 5.10
N LEU A 85 21.82 -13.57 5.96
CA LEU A 85 22.34 -12.88 7.13
C LEU A 85 23.29 -11.73 6.77
N ALA A 86 24.13 -11.91 5.74
CA ALA A 86 25.00 -10.86 5.23
C ALA A 86 24.19 -9.69 4.63
N ALA A 87 23.08 -9.98 3.94
CA ALA A 87 22.18 -8.97 3.39
C ALA A 87 21.43 -8.18 4.49
N ALA A 88 21.00 -8.85 5.57
CA ALA A 88 20.28 -8.20 6.67
C ALA A 88 21.14 -7.14 7.42
N GLN A 89 22.46 -7.28 7.40
CA GLN A 89 23.40 -6.30 7.97
C GLN A 89 23.53 -5.02 7.14
N ASN A 90 23.03 -5.02 5.89
CA ASN A 90 23.07 -3.88 4.97
C ASN A 90 21.67 -3.59 4.40
N PRO A 91 20.69 -3.17 5.23
CA PRO A 91 19.33 -2.97 4.75
C PRO A 91 19.25 -1.77 3.79
N PRO A 92 18.48 -1.88 2.69
CA PRO A 92 18.22 -0.71 1.84
C PRO A 92 17.42 0.33 2.62
N ALA A 93 17.77 1.61 2.45
CA ALA A 93 17.03 2.71 3.04
C ALA A 93 15.64 2.81 2.41
N THR A 94 14.60 2.86 3.26
CA THR A 94 13.16 3.08 2.98
C THR A 94 12.29 1.82 3.06
N ARG A 95 11.72 1.58 4.25
CA ARG A 95 10.54 0.70 4.43
C ARG A 95 9.34 1.55 4.84
N ARG A 96 8.52 1.96 3.87
CA ARG A 96 7.23 2.62 4.15
C ARG A 96 6.23 1.57 4.65
N ARG A 97 6.04 1.48 5.97
CA ARG A 97 5.04 0.60 6.58
C ARG A 97 3.76 1.40 6.87
N SER A 98 2.83 1.46 5.92
CA SER A 98 1.49 1.99 6.15
C SER A 98 0.49 0.84 6.17
N TRP A 99 0.15 0.32 7.36
CA TRP A 99 -0.99 -0.58 7.49
C TRP A 99 -2.28 0.25 7.59
N PRO A 100 -3.36 -0.14 6.91
CA PRO A 100 -4.66 0.46 7.17
C PRO A 100 -5.12 0.11 8.59
N THR A 101 -5.62 1.11 9.33
CA THR A 101 -6.04 1.02 10.74
C THR A 101 -7.25 0.10 10.96
N THR A 102 -7.86 -0.41 9.89
CA THR A 102 -9.09 -1.21 9.91
C THR A 102 -8.89 -2.69 10.23
N TRP A 103 -7.66 -3.15 10.46
CA TRP A 103 -7.34 -4.52 10.89
C TRP A 103 -7.05 -4.58 12.38
N ARG A 104 -7.99 -4.13 13.20
CA ARG A 104 -7.92 -4.20 14.67
C ARG A 104 -9.02 -5.08 15.23
#